data_AF-A0A6B8M9A7-F1
#
_entry.id   AF-A0A6B8M9A7-F1
#
_cell.length_a   1.000
_cell.length_b   1.000
_cell.length_c   1.000
_cell.angle_alpha   90.00
_cell.angle_beta   90.00
_cell.angle_gamma   90.00
#
_symmetry.space_group_name_H-M   'P 1'
#
loop_
_entity.id
_entity.type
_entity.pdbx_description
1 polymer ?
#
loop_
_entity_poly.entity_id
_entity_poly.type
_entity_poly.pdbx_seq_one_letter_code
_entity_poly.pdbx_strand_id
1 'polypeptide(L)'
;MMKKMLVAAALASASLLATIDIAEAVVCARGPYRAGCAGPNGSVVRGPYGGTAYRGRYGGGAYVGPYGGAAVRAPYYRPYYRRW
;
A
#
# COMPACT_ATOMS: atom_id res chain seq x y z
N MET A 1 -1.38 32.84 36.61
CA MET A 1 -1.09 32.89 35.15
C MET A 1 -0.43 31.62 34.61
N MET A 2 0.64 31.11 35.23
CA MET A 2 1.45 29.98 34.74
C MET A 2 0.66 28.70 34.42
N LYS A 3 -0.39 28.38 35.19
CA LYS A 3 -1.23 27.19 34.96
C LYS A 3 -1.98 27.23 33.62
N LYS A 4 -2.36 28.42 33.13
CA LYS A 4 -3.00 28.59 31.81
C LYS A 4 -2.01 28.40 30.66
N MET A 5 -0.74 28.75 30.87
CA MET A 5 0.33 28.55 29.88
C MET A 5 0.72 27.06 29.75
N LEU A 6 0.72 26.33 30.87
CA LEU A 6 0.93 24.87 30.85
C LEU A 6 -0.20 24.15 30.09
N VAL A 7 -1.45 24.58 30.29
CA VAL A 7 -2.60 24.01 29.57
C VAL A 7 -2.51 24.31 28.07
N ALA A 8 -2.19 25.55 27.68
CA ALA A 8 -2.04 25.92 26.28
C ALA A 8 -0.90 25.16 25.58
N ALA A 9 0.25 25.00 26.25
CA ALA A 9 1.39 24.25 25.72
C ALA A 9 1.08 22.76 25.54
N ALA A 10 0.34 22.16 26.48
CA ALA A 10 -0.08 20.76 26.38
C ALA A 10 -1.10 20.53 25.26
N LEU A 11 -2.04 21.45 25.06
CA LEU A 11 -3.00 21.39 23.95
C LEU A 11 -2.29 21.55 22.60
N ALA A 12 -1.34 22.48 22.49
CA ALA A 12 -0.58 22.73 21.26
C ALA A 12 0.30 21.54 20.86
N SER A 13 0.99 20.91 21.82
CA SER A 13 1.81 19.71 21.55
C SER A 13 0.96 18.49 21.21
N ALA A 14 -0.19 18.29 21.88
CA ALA A 14 -1.13 17.22 21.55
C ALA A 14 -1.70 17.35 20.14
N SER A 15 -2.03 18.56 19.69
CA SER A 15 -2.47 18.79 18.30
C SER A 15 -1.37 18.52 17.26
N LEU A 16 -0.10 18.72 17.63
CA LEU A 16 1.04 18.43 16.75
C LEU A 16 1.29 16.93 16.58
N LEU A 17 1.01 16.13 17.61
CA LEU A 17 1.13 14.67 17.58
C LEU A 17 0.00 14.02 16.77
N ALA A 18 -1.17 14.67 16.66
CA ALA A 18 -2.31 14.16 15.92
C ALA A 18 -2.16 14.21 14.39
N THR A 19 -1.15 14.91 13.87
CA THR A 19 -0.86 14.98 12.42
C THR A 19 0.24 14.00 11.99
N ILE A 20 0.79 13.20 12.92
CA ILE A 20 1.68 12.10 12.56
C ILE A 20 0.80 10.95 12.06
N ASP A 21 0.32 11.08 10.83
CA ASP A 21 -0.16 9.94 10.06
C ASP A 21 1.03 9.00 9.92
N ILE A 22 0.92 7.81 10.51
CA ILE A 22 1.82 6.69 10.26
C ILE A 22 1.73 6.39 8.76
N ALA A 23 2.64 6.98 8.01
CA ALA A 23 2.89 6.66 6.61
C ALA A 23 3.47 5.24 6.57
N GLU A 24 2.60 4.25 6.75
CA GLU A 24 2.88 2.86 6.48
C GLU A 24 3.28 2.80 5.00
N ALA A 25 4.58 2.76 4.73
CA ALA A 25 5.14 2.52 3.40
C ALA A 25 4.55 1.25 2.74
N VAL A 26 3.88 0.42 3.56
CA VAL A 26 3.09 -0.72 3.18
C VAL A 26 1.79 -0.74 4.00
N VAL A 27 0.67 -0.30 3.44
CA VAL A 27 -0.66 -0.50 4.05
C VAL A 27 -1.06 -1.95 3.81
N CYS A 28 -0.88 -2.80 4.81
CA CYS A 28 -1.33 -4.20 4.74
C CYS A 28 -2.77 -4.34 5.22
N ALA A 29 -3.70 -4.48 4.28
CA ALA A 29 -5.08 -4.85 4.58
C ALA A 29 -5.15 -6.34 4.94
N ARG A 30 -5.58 -6.64 6.17
CA ARG A 30 -5.96 -8.00 6.60
C ARG A 30 -7.47 -8.15 6.46
N GLY A 31 -7.92 -8.88 5.43
CA GLY A 31 -9.33 -9.19 5.22
C GLY A 31 -9.55 -10.70 5.06
N PRO A 32 -10.74 -11.23 5.44
CA PRO A 32 -11.04 -12.66 5.40
C PRO A 32 -11.01 -13.25 3.98
N TYR A 33 -11.29 -12.43 2.96
CA TYR A 33 -11.28 -12.85 1.56
C TYR A 33 -10.06 -12.35 0.79
N ARG A 34 -9.38 -11.31 1.28
CA ARG A 34 -8.26 -10.64 0.62
C ARG A 34 -7.30 -10.12 1.69
N ALA A 35 -6.13 -10.73 1.78
CA ALA A 35 -5.01 -10.19 2.53
C ALA A 35 -4.03 -9.59 1.52
N GLY A 36 -3.59 -8.37 1.73
CA GLY A 36 -2.74 -7.72 0.76
C GLY A 36 -2.02 -6.52 1.33
N CYS A 37 -1.00 -6.08 0.62
CA CYS A 37 -0.14 -4.98 1.01
C CYS A 37 -0.04 -4.02 -0.18
N ALA A 38 -0.27 -2.73 0.08
CA ALA A 38 -0.18 -1.66 -0.91
C ALA A 38 0.92 -0.67 -0.53
N GLY A 39 1.77 -0.32 -1.49
CA GLY A 39 2.85 0.64 -1.29
C GLY A 39 3.21 1.40 -2.57
N PRO A 40 4.27 2.22 -2.56
CA PRO A 40 4.64 3.10 -3.68
C PRO A 40 4.88 2.37 -5.00
N ASN A 41 5.27 1.09 -4.93
CA ASN A 41 5.58 0.26 -6.10
C ASN A 41 4.38 -0.56 -6.61
N GLY A 42 3.23 -0.47 -5.95
CA GLY A 42 2.02 -1.19 -6.30
C GLY A 42 1.41 -1.98 -5.13
N SER A 43 0.51 -2.90 -5.46
CA SER A 43 -0.21 -3.70 -4.48
C SER A 43 -0.13 -5.19 -4.79
N VAL A 44 0.01 -5.99 -3.75
CA VAL A 44 -0.09 -7.45 -3.81
C VAL A 44 -1.27 -7.91 -2.98
N VAL A 45 -2.05 -8.85 -3.50
CA VAL A 45 -3.19 -9.42 -2.80
C VAL A 45 -3.17 -10.94 -2.94
N ARG A 46 -3.35 -11.64 -1.82
CA ARG A 46 -3.65 -13.07 -1.78
C ARG A 46 -5.16 -13.25 -1.83
N GLY A 47 -5.61 -13.97 -2.84
CA GLY A 47 -6.99 -14.41 -3.04
C GLY A 47 -7.29 -15.73 -2.33
N PRO A 48 -8.51 -16.25 -2.51
CA PRO A 48 -8.97 -17.48 -1.87
C PRO A 48 -8.22 -18.66 -2.47
N TYR A 49 -8.09 -19.74 -1.71
CA TYR A 49 -7.42 -20.98 -2.13
C TYR A 49 -5.95 -20.83 -2.55
N GLY A 50 -5.33 -19.69 -2.23
CA GLY A 50 -3.91 -19.45 -2.46
C GLY A 50 -3.55 -18.76 -3.77
N GLY A 51 -4.53 -18.29 -4.54
CA GLY A 51 -4.27 -17.42 -5.68
C GLY A 51 -3.60 -16.10 -5.25
N THR A 52 -2.81 -15.49 -6.13
CA THR A 52 -2.15 -14.21 -5.87
C THR A 52 -2.33 -13.26 -7.05
N ALA A 53 -2.42 -11.97 -6.76
CA ALA A 53 -2.50 -10.92 -7.76
C ALA A 53 -1.59 -9.76 -7.36
N TYR A 54 -0.91 -9.19 -8.35
CA TYR A 54 -0.07 -8.02 -8.24
C TYR A 54 -0.51 -6.95 -9.26
N ARG A 55 -0.55 -5.70 -8.81
CA ARG A 55 -0.71 -4.51 -9.64
C ARG A 55 0.50 -3.62 -9.42
N GLY A 56 1.23 -3.31 -10.49
CA GLY A 56 2.37 -2.41 -10.43
C GLY A 56 1.97 -0.95 -10.61
N ARG A 57 2.82 -0.05 -10.10
CA ARG A 57 2.66 1.41 -10.18
C ARG A 57 2.35 1.93 -11.59
N TYR A 58 2.97 1.34 -12.63
CA TYR A 58 2.85 1.78 -14.02
C TYR A 58 1.69 1.09 -14.80
N GLY A 59 0.71 0.52 -14.10
CA GLY A 59 -0.50 -0.04 -14.69
C GLY A 59 -0.40 -1.49 -15.17
N GLY A 60 0.78 -2.12 -15.04
CA GLY A 60 0.96 -3.55 -15.29
C GLY A 60 0.48 -4.41 -14.12
N GLY A 61 0.45 -5.72 -14.32
CA GLY A 61 0.07 -6.64 -13.25
C GLY A 61 0.24 -8.10 -13.64
N ALA A 62 0.18 -8.96 -12.64
CA ALA A 62 0.22 -10.40 -12.81
C ALA A 62 -0.78 -11.04 -11.87
N TYR A 63 -1.34 -12.18 -12.26
CA TYR A 63 -2.11 -13.04 -11.37
C TYR A 63 -1.70 -14.49 -11.56
N VAL A 64 -1.72 -15.23 -10.46
CA VAL A 64 -1.58 -16.69 -10.42
C VAL A 64 -2.80 -17.24 -9.71
N GLY A 65 -3.53 -18.11 -10.40
CA GLY A 65 -4.67 -18.82 -9.87
C GLY A 65 -4.24 -19.97 -8.96
N PRO A 66 -5.13 -20.41 -8.06
CA PRO A 66 -4.84 -21.49 -7.12
C PRO A 66 -4.54 -22.83 -7.79
N TYR A 67 -4.98 -23.03 -9.04
CA TYR A 67 -4.80 -24.27 -9.80
C TYR A 67 -3.74 -24.16 -10.90
N GLY A 68 -2.82 -23.20 -10.82
CA GLY A 68 -1.64 -23.11 -11.70
C GLY A 68 -1.78 -22.25 -12.95
N GLY A 69 -2.95 -21.66 -13.23
CA GLY A 69 -3.10 -20.69 -14.31
C GLY A 69 -2.45 -19.35 -13.97
N ALA A 70 -1.77 -18.71 -14.92
CA ALA A 70 -1.21 -17.36 -14.71
C ALA A 70 -1.53 -16.45 -15.89
N ALA A 71 -1.72 -15.16 -15.64
CA ALA A 71 -1.59 -14.19 -16.71
C ALA A 71 -0.96 -12.88 -16.26
N VAL A 72 -0.39 -12.21 -17.25
CA VAL A 72 0.41 -11.00 -17.09
C VAL A 72 -0.13 -9.93 -18.02
N ARG A 73 -0.26 -8.71 -17.51
CA ARG A 73 -0.58 -7.52 -18.28
C ARG A 73 0.61 -6.57 -18.25
N ALA A 74 1.11 -6.23 -19.44
CA ALA A 74 2.17 -5.24 -19.58
C ALA A 74 1.72 -3.86 -19.05
N PRO A 75 2.63 -3.07 -18.46
CA PRO A 75 2.35 -1.69 -18.09
C PRO A 75 2.07 -0.83 -19.33
N TYR A 76 1.36 0.27 -19.13
CA TYR A 76 1.05 1.23 -20.21
C TYR A 76 2.34 1.84 -20.78
N TYR A 77 3.32 2.10 -19.92
CA TYR A 77 4.66 2.52 -20.31
C TYR A 77 5.53 1.29 -20.61
N ARG A 78 5.41 0.74 -21.82
CA ARG A 78 6.43 -0.20 -22.35
C ARG A 78 7.64 0.64 -22.76
N PRO A 79 8.79 0.56 -22.07
CA PRO A 79 9.96 1.27 -22.54
C PRO A 79 10.47 0.54 -23.79
N TYR A 80 10.75 1.32 -24.82
CA TYR A 80 11.46 0.97 -26.06
C TYR A 80 12.84 0.28 -25.86
N TYR A 81 13.20 -0.16 -24.64
CA TYR A 81 14.56 -0.54 -24.22
C TYR A 81 14.79 -2.05 -24.05
N ARG A 82 13.95 -2.93 -24.61
CA ARG A 82 14.26 -4.38 -24.69
C ARG A 82 14.39 -4.85 -26.13
N ARG A 83 15.30 -4.22 -26.88
CA ARG A 83 15.70 -4.69 -28.20
C ARG A 83 17.12 -4.24 -28.53
N TRP A 84 18.10 -4.64 -27.72
CA TRP A 84 19.53 -4.72 -28.07
C TRP A 84 20.14 -5.87 -27.28
#